data_AF-A0A227IKM4-F1
#
_entry.id   AF-A0A227IKM4-F1
#
_cell.length_a   1.000
_cell.length_b   1.000
_cell.length_c   1.000
_cell.angle_alpha   90.00
_cell.angle_beta   90.00
_cell.angle_gamma   90.00
#
_symmetry.space_group_name_H-M   'P 1'
#
loop_
_entity.id
_entity.type
_entity.pdbx_description
1 polymer ?
#
loop_
_entity_poly.entity_id
_entity_poly.type
_entity_poly.pdbx_seq_one_letter_code
_entity_poly.pdbx_strand_id
1 'polypeptide(L)' 'MFTGIVEAVGKLTAITPKGEDITVTVEVGKLDMSDVKLGDSIATNGV' A
#
# COMPACT_ATOMS: atom_id res chain seq x y z
N MET A 1 -3.75 12.62 5.54
CA MET A 1 -4.15 13.38 4.33
C MET A 1 -3.00 13.25 3.34
N PHE A 2 -3.25 12.89 2.09
CA PHE A 2 -2.20 12.61 1.11
C PHE A 2 -1.95 13.81 0.19
N THR A 3 -0.71 13.98 -0.26
CA THR A 3 -0.29 15.14 -1.09
C THR A 3 -0.59 14.95 -2.58
N GLY A 4 -0.82 13.72 -3.02
CA GLY A 4 -0.97 13.37 -4.44
C GLY A 4 0.35 13.17 -5.19
N ILE A 5 1.50 13.26 -4.50
CA ILE A 5 2.81 12.93 -5.07
C ILE A 5 3.03 11.42 -4.97
N VAL A 6 3.40 10.78 -6.09
CA VAL A 6 3.74 9.35 -6.12
C VAL A 6 5.22 9.18 -5.77
N GLU A 7 5.50 8.57 -4.62
CA GLU A 7 6.89 8.39 -4.13
C GLU A 7 7.57 7.14 -4.70
N ALA A 8 6.81 6.07 -4.95
CA ALA A 8 7.33 4.83 -5.51
C ALA A 8 6.25 4.06 -6.30
N VAL A 9 6.71 3.11 -7.11
CA VAL A 9 5.86 2.10 -7.76
C VAL A 9 6.15 0.74 -7.14
N GLY A 10 5.12 0.11 -6.60
CA GLY A 10 5.18 -1.25 -6.04
C GLY A 10 4.59 -2.30 -6.98
N LYS A 11 4.54 -3.54 -6.50
CA LYS A 11 3.96 -4.69 -7.21
C LYS A 11 2.99 -5.45 -6.31
N LEU A 12 1.80 -5.76 -6.82
CA LEU A 12 0.89 -6.69 -6.15
C LEU A 12 1.47 -8.11 -6.23
N THR A 13 1.70 -8.74 -5.07
CA THR A 13 2.25 -10.10 -4.99
C THR A 13 1.20 -11.13 -4.58
N ALA A 14 0.15 -10.71 -3.87
CA ALA A 14 -0.99 -11.56 -3.55
C ALA A 14 -2.27 -10.74 -3.37
N ILE A 15 -3.40 -11.36 -3.71
CA ILE A 15 -4.75 -10.86 -3.40
C ILE A 15 -5.53 -12.04 -2.80
N THR A 16 -6.14 -11.83 -1.65
CA THR A 16 -6.92 -12.84 -0.93
C THR A 16 -8.31 -12.28 -0.64
N PRO A 17 -9.37 -12.79 -1.31
CA PRO A 17 -10.74 -12.43 -0.99
C PRO A 17 -11.13 -12.84 0.44
N LYS A 18 -11.89 -11.99 1.11
CA LYS A 18 -12.43 -12.20 2.46
C LYS A 18 -13.87 -11.67 2.55
N GLY A 19 -14.82 -12.44 2.05
CA GLY A 19 -16.23 -12.04 2.01
C GLY A 19 -16.42 -10.86 1.06
N GLU A 20 -16.91 -9.74 1.59
CA GLU A 20 -17.08 -8.49 0.84
C GLU A 20 -15.77 -7.67 0.72
N ASP A 21 -14.73 -8.07 1.46
CA ASP A 21 -13.42 -7.40 1.49
C ASP A 21 -12.33 -8.19 0.75
N ILE A 22 -11.18 -7.55 0.56
CA ILE A 22 -9.95 -8.19 0.10
C ILE A 22 -8.77 -7.82 1.01
N THR A 23 -7.83 -8.75 1.17
CA THR A 23 -6.49 -8.46 1.69
C THR A 23 -5.51 -8.48 0.52
N VAL A 24 -4.66 -7.47 0.43
CA VAL A 24 -3.67 -7.33 -0.64
C VAL A 24 -2.27 -7.32 -0.05
N THR A 25 -1.33 -8.04 -0.66
CA THR A 25 0.09 -7.94 -0.35
C THR A 25 0.79 -7.17 -1.46
N VAL A 26 1.50 -6.12 -1.08
CA VAL A 26 2.23 -5.23 -2.00
C VAL A 26 3.71 -5.28 -1.66
N GLU A 27 4.53 -5.62 -2.63
CA GLU A 27 5.96 -5.34 -2.58
C GLU A 27 6.17 -3.86 -2.87
N VAL A 28 6.66 -3.11 -1.90
CA VAL A 28 6.66 -1.64 -1.90
C VAL A 28 7.71 -1.00 -2.83
N GLY A 29 8.58 -1.81 -3.44
CA GLY A 29 9.63 -1.34 -4.33
C GLY A 29 10.64 -0.46 -3.61
N LYS A 30 10.67 0.83 -3.95
CA LYS A 30 11.63 1.82 -3.41
C LYS A 30 11.05 2.72 -2.32
N LEU A 31 9.81 2.48 -1.88
CA LEU A 31 9.20 3.26 -0.79
C LEU A 31 10.02 3.07 0.49
N ASP A 32 10.35 4.17 1.18
CA ASP A 32 10.97 4.08 2.50
C ASP A 32 9.95 3.58 3.52
N MET A 33 10.31 2.52 4.25
CA MET A 33 9.45 1.88 5.25
C MET A 33 10.00 2.06 6.66
N SER A 34 11.03 2.88 6.85
CA SER A 34 11.77 2.98 8.12
C SER A 34 10.95 3.57 9.27
N ASP A 35 9.95 4.40 8.98
CA ASP A 35 9.05 5.02 9.95
C ASP A 35 7.60 4.48 9.89
N VAL A 36 7.28 3.65 8.89
CA VAL A 36 5.96 3.04 8.70
C VAL A 36 5.66 1.99 9.77
N LYS A 37 4.46 2.06 10.33
CA LYS A 37 3.97 1.17 11.40
C LYS A 37 2.61 0.60 11.07
N LEU A 38 2.25 -0.47 11.78
CA LEU A 38 0.89 -1.02 11.71
C LEU A 38 -0.13 0.03 12.16
N GLY A 39 -1.16 0.24 11.34
CA GLY A 39 -2.19 1.25 11.55
C GLY A 39 -1.96 2.54 10.76
N ASP A 40 -0.77 2.75 10.19
CA ASP A 40 -0.51 3.88 9.29
C ASP A 40 -1.30 3.74 7.99
N SER A 41 -1.68 4.87 7.43
CA SER A 41 -2.39 4.93 6.14
C SER A 41 -1.39 5.20 5.02
N ILE A 42 -1.37 4.34 4.01
CA ILE A 42 -0.57 4.51 2.78
C ILE A 42 -1.54 4.63 1.61
N ALA A 43 -1.36 5.65 0.78
CA ALA A 43 -2.16 5.82 -0.41
C ALA A 43 -1.71 4.88 -1.53
N THR A 44 -2.65 4.20 -2.18
CA THR A 44 -2.39 3.35 -3.34
C THR A 44 -3.34 3.70 -4.47
N ASN A 45 -2.79 4.11 -5.63
CA ASN A 45 -3.56 4.54 -6.80
C ASN A 45 -4.64 5.61 -6.48
N GLY A 46 -4.37 6.51 -5.53
CA GLY A 46 -5.25 7.62 -5.18
C GLY A 46 -6.30 7.34 -4.08
N VAL A 47 -6.29 6.15 -3.48
CA VAL A 47 -7.08 5.79 -2.29
C VAL A 47 -6.18 5.76 -1.07
#